data_AF-A0A2E3Z3D9-F1
#
_entry.id   AF-A0A2E3Z3D9-F1
#
_cell.length_a   1.000
_cell.length_b   1.000
_cell.length_c   1.000
_cell.angle_alpha   90.00
_cell.angle_beta   90.00
_cell.angle_gamma   90.00
#
_symmetry.space_group_name_H-M   'P 1'
#
loop_
_entity.id
_entity.type
_entity.pdbx_description
1 polymer ?
#
loop_
_entity_poly.entity_id
_entity_poly.type
_entity_poly.pdbx_seq_one_letter_code
_entity_poly.pdbx_strand_id
1 'polypeptide(L)'
;MQTEQDVGIAVYKYRLLGGPNMDGVTEPEQLQDRTYYKIGEFVYDNAKVVLVVTMLACVGFSSLMLLEPQYIEGFGEGDLESVDGWNAIGEGFSDGESGNVEIFYVLFHHPGLNVSDLNVQNAMRVTVQSFAEHESVDVNYPWNTNNENQSYLISEVDDSWSRVEVRVNLNRDEAKALLADEYDNILLPNDAPEGMQKWVTGNLAIDVTFDMTLKKELIEAELISGPITLIILLLIFGSLIAAGLPVMTGVYTVISAV
;
A
#
# COMPACT_ATOMS: atom_id res chain seq x y z
N MET A 1 -11.97 48.31 -40.39
CA MET A 1 -11.16 47.52 -39.43
C MET A 1 -11.69 47.52 -38.00
N GLN A 2 -12.75 48.28 -37.67
CA GLN A 2 -13.29 48.37 -36.30
C GLN A 2 -14.63 47.64 -36.12
N THR A 3 -15.23 47.13 -37.19
CA THR A 3 -16.56 46.52 -37.20
C THR A 3 -16.57 45.00 -37.04
N GLU A 4 -15.46 44.30 -37.28
CA GLU A 4 -15.39 42.83 -37.09
C GLU A 4 -14.96 42.42 -35.68
N GLN A 5 -14.26 43.29 -34.96
CA GLN A 5 -13.78 43.03 -33.60
C GLN A 5 -14.92 43.15 -32.57
N ASP A 6 -15.86 44.08 -32.77
CA ASP A 6 -17.04 44.26 -31.90
C ASP A 6 -18.06 43.11 -32.03
N VAL A 7 -18.19 42.51 -33.22
CA VAL A 7 -19.08 41.35 -33.43
C VAL A 7 -18.51 40.09 -32.75
N GLY A 8 -17.18 39.90 -32.81
CA GLY A 8 -16.52 38.80 -32.12
C GLY A 8 -16.66 38.88 -30.60
N ILE A 9 -16.52 40.07 -30.00
CA ILE A 9 -16.65 40.26 -28.55
C ILE A 9 -18.11 40.12 -28.10
N ALA A 10 -19.08 40.61 -28.87
CA ALA A 10 -20.50 40.44 -28.57
C ALA A 10 -20.95 38.97 -28.60
N VAL A 11 -20.48 38.19 -29.58
CA VAL A 11 -20.83 36.75 -29.71
C VAL A 11 -20.19 35.93 -28.58
N TYR A 12 -18.97 36.25 -28.17
CA TYR A 12 -18.33 35.59 -27.02
C TYR A 12 -19.00 35.95 -25.68
N LYS A 13 -19.45 37.20 -25.52
CA LYS A 13 -20.18 37.63 -24.31
C LYS A 13 -21.57 36.97 -24.20
N TYR A 14 -22.27 36.76 -25.32
CA TYR A 14 -23.52 35.99 -25.39
C TYR A 14 -23.33 34.50 -25.07
N ARG A 15 -22.19 33.92 -25.44
CA ARG A 15 -21.90 32.50 -25.20
C ARG A 15 -21.48 32.19 -23.74
N LEU A 16 -20.97 33.19 -23.01
CA LEU A 16 -20.48 33.03 -21.63
C LEU A 16 -21.38 33.65 -20.54
N LEU A 17 -22.25 34.63 -20.84
CA LEU A 17 -22.96 35.40 -19.79
C LEU A 17 -24.49 35.45 -19.90
N GLY A 18 -25.12 34.76 -20.86
CA GLY A 18 -26.58 34.79 -21.00
C GLY A 18 -27.09 36.12 -21.57
N GLY A 19 -28.05 36.05 -22.49
CA GLY A 19 -28.62 37.22 -23.16
C GLY A 19 -29.44 38.14 -22.22
N PRO A 20 -29.85 39.32 -22.71
CA PRO A 20 -30.52 40.35 -21.92
C PRO A 20 -31.99 39.96 -21.70
N ASN A 21 -32.22 39.20 -20.62
CA ASN A 21 -33.40 39.15 -19.77
C ASN A 21 -33.19 37.95 -18.84
N MET A 22 -32.29 38.11 -17.89
CA MET A 22 -32.18 37.19 -16.76
C MET A 22 -32.98 37.77 -15.59
N ASP A 23 -34.30 37.76 -15.73
CA ASP A 23 -35.11 37.46 -14.55
C ASP A 23 -34.61 36.08 -14.09
N GLY A 24 -34.23 35.92 -12.82
CA GLY A 24 -33.46 34.78 -12.30
C GLY A 24 -34.14 33.40 -12.38
N VAL A 25 -35.11 33.23 -13.27
CA VAL A 25 -35.81 32.00 -13.60
C VAL A 25 -35.41 31.60 -15.03
N THR A 26 -34.43 30.71 -15.14
CA THR A 26 -34.08 30.10 -16.43
C THR A 26 -35.21 29.17 -16.88
N GLU A 27 -35.82 29.44 -18.03
CA GLU A 27 -36.88 28.58 -18.57
C GLU A 27 -36.28 27.31 -19.22
N PRO A 28 -36.90 26.13 -19.04
CA PRO A 28 -36.37 24.86 -19.58
C PRO A 28 -36.10 24.90 -21.09
N GLU A 29 -36.93 25.61 -21.85
CA GLU A 29 -36.80 25.77 -23.31
C GLU A 29 -35.47 26.42 -23.71
N GLN A 30 -34.89 27.27 -22.86
CA GLN A 30 -33.61 27.92 -23.11
C GLN A 30 -32.40 26.97 -22.94
N LEU A 31 -32.62 25.81 -22.29
CA LEU A 31 -31.59 24.83 -21.98
C LEU A 31 -31.69 23.57 -22.85
N GLN A 32 -32.77 23.39 -23.61
CA GLN A 32 -33.03 22.17 -24.39
C GLN A 32 -31.89 21.77 -25.33
N ASP A 33 -31.18 22.73 -25.91
CA ASP A 33 -30.06 22.44 -26.80
C ASP A 33 -28.73 22.15 -26.07
N ARG A 34 -28.67 22.32 -24.75
CA ARG A 34 -27.47 22.09 -23.95
C ARG A 34 -27.26 20.60 -23.71
N THR A 35 -26.00 20.15 -23.82
CA THR A 35 -25.63 18.74 -23.63
C THR A 35 -26.05 18.19 -22.25
N TYR A 36 -25.80 18.94 -21.17
CA TYR A 36 -26.19 18.52 -19.82
C TYR A 36 -27.70 18.39 -19.64
N TYR A 37 -28.50 19.22 -20.32
CA TYR A 37 -29.96 19.12 -20.30
C TYR A 37 -30.42 17.82 -20.93
N LYS A 38 -29.91 17.51 -22.14
CA LYS A 38 -30.22 16.26 -22.86
C LYS A 38 -29.78 15.01 -22.10
N ILE A 39 -28.61 15.04 -21.46
CA ILE A 39 -28.12 13.96 -20.60
C ILE A 39 -29.03 13.80 -19.38
N GLY A 40 -29.41 14.90 -18.73
CA GLY A 40 -30.31 14.88 -17.58
C GLY A 40 -31.68 14.29 -17.91
N GLU A 41 -32.28 14.71 -19.03
CA GLU A 41 -33.54 14.17 -19.55
C GLU A 41 -33.42 12.66 -19.84
N PHE A 42 -32.36 12.25 -20.54
CA PHE A 42 -32.10 10.84 -20.80
C PHE A 42 -31.97 10.00 -19.52
N VAL A 43 -31.21 10.49 -18.52
CA VAL A 43 -31.03 9.81 -17.24
C VAL A 43 -32.33 9.75 -16.46
N TYR A 44 -33.12 10.82 -16.47
CA TYR A 44 -34.42 10.86 -15.79
C TYR A 44 -35.40 9.86 -16.40
N ASP A 45 -35.57 9.87 -17.72
CA ASP A 45 -36.49 9.00 -18.44
C ASP A 45 -36.10 7.52 -18.35
N ASN A 46 -34.80 7.23 -18.26
CA ASN A 46 -34.26 5.87 -18.23
C ASN A 46 -33.63 5.51 -16.88
N ALA A 47 -34.04 6.18 -15.78
CA ALA A 47 -33.35 6.14 -14.49
C ALA A 47 -33.07 4.70 -13.97
N LYS A 48 -34.04 3.79 -14.13
CA LYS A 48 -33.87 2.38 -13.73
C LYS A 48 -32.82 1.67 -14.57
N VAL A 49 -32.81 1.90 -15.88
CA VAL A 49 -31.86 1.26 -16.80
C VAL A 49 -30.46 1.79 -16.54
N VAL A 50 -30.31 3.12 -16.43
CA VAL A 50 -29.02 3.76 -16.12
C VAL A 50 -28.45 3.21 -14.82
N LEU A 51 -29.25 3.17 -13.74
CA LEU A 51 -28.81 2.66 -12.45
C LEU A 51 -28.32 1.21 -12.52
N VAL A 52 -29.08 0.33 -13.20
CA VAL A 52 -28.71 -1.08 -13.36
C VAL A 52 -27.43 -1.23 -14.18
N VAL A 53 -27.32 -0.50 -15.30
CA VAL A 53 -26.13 -0.55 -16.16
C VAL A 53 -24.90 -0.04 -15.42
N THR A 54 -25.01 1.05 -14.66
CA THR A 54 -23.90 1.57 -13.85
C THR A 54 -23.49 0.59 -12.75
N MET A 55 -24.45 -0.03 -12.04
CA MET A 55 -24.12 -1.06 -11.04
C MET A 55 -23.42 -2.26 -11.68
N LEU A 56 -23.88 -2.73 -12.84
CA LEU A 56 -23.23 -3.83 -13.57
C LEU A 56 -21.82 -3.46 -14.03
N ALA A 57 -21.62 -2.23 -14.50
CA ALA A 57 -20.30 -1.74 -14.87
C ALA A 57 -19.36 -1.70 -13.67
N CYS A 58 -19.79 -1.19 -12.52
CA CYS A 58 -19.00 -1.19 -11.29
C CYS A 58 -18.61 -2.62 -10.89
N VAL A 59 -19.57 -3.55 -10.84
CA VAL A 59 -19.28 -4.97 -10.53
C VAL A 59 -18.30 -5.57 -11.56
N GLY A 60 -18.44 -5.20 -12.82
CA GLY A 60 -17.51 -5.59 -13.88
C GLY A 60 -16.09 -5.10 -13.62
N PHE A 61 -15.91 -3.83 -13.24
CA PHE A 61 -14.60 -3.30 -12.89
C PHE A 61 -14.03 -3.90 -11.62
N SER A 62 -14.86 -4.16 -10.60
CA SER A 62 -14.42 -4.84 -9.38
C SER A 62 -13.90 -6.26 -9.62
N SER A 63 -14.28 -6.91 -10.72
CA SER A 63 -13.70 -8.21 -11.08
C SER A 63 -12.19 -8.13 -11.41
N LEU A 64 -11.69 -6.93 -11.70
CA LEU A 64 -10.25 -6.69 -11.93
C LEU A 64 -9.43 -6.83 -10.64
N MET A 65 -10.04 -6.77 -9.45
CA MET A 65 -9.38 -7.10 -8.18
C MET A 65 -8.79 -8.52 -8.15
N LEU A 66 -9.31 -9.44 -8.99
CA LEU A 66 -8.80 -10.81 -9.10
C LEU A 66 -7.53 -10.90 -9.95
N LEU A 67 -7.23 -9.87 -10.72
CA LEU A 67 -5.95 -9.79 -11.43
C LEU A 67 -4.90 -9.36 -10.42
N GLU A 68 -3.85 -10.15 -10.32
CA GLU A 68 -2.71 -9.84 -9.44
C GLU A 68 -2.12 -8.50 -9.90
N PRO A 69 -2.18 -7.44 -9.06
CA PRO A 69 -1.65 -6.15 -9.44
C PRO A 69 -0.13 -6.28 -9.54
N GLN A 70 0.39 -6.23 -10.76
CA GLN A 70 1.81 -5.98 -10.96
C GLN A 70 2.06 -4.51 -10.63
N TYR A 71 2.34 -4.24 -9.36
CA TYR A 71 2.87 -2.96 -8.94
C TYR A 71 4.22 -2.80 -9.64
N ILE A 72 4.27 -1.93 -10.65
CA ILE A 72 5.52 -1.43 -11.19
C ILE A 72 6.23 -0.77 -10.01
N GLU A 73 7.32 -1.36 -9.50
CA GLU A 73 8.14 -0.68 -8.51
C GLU A 73 8.61 0.61 -9.18
N GLY A 74 8.10 1.76 -8.72
CA GLY A 74 8.35 3.06 -9.36
C GLY A 74 9.82 3.50 -9.34
N PHE A 75 10.70 2.68 -8.78
CA PHE A 75 12.13 2.91 -8.65
C PHE A 75 12.89 1.69 -9.18
N GLY A 76 13.78 1.91 -10.14
CA GLY A 76 14.70 0.86 -10.60
C GLY A 76 14.10 -0.17 -11.56
N GLU A 77 12.97 0.13 -12.20
CA GLU A 77 12.40 -0.69 -13.29
C GLU A 77 12.49 0.03 -14.65
N GLY A 78 12.41 -0.76 -15.73
CA GLY A 78 12.38 -0.27 -17.12
C GLY A 78 13.65 -0.59 -17.92
N ASP A 79 13.66 -0.13 -19.19
CA ASP A 79 14.79 -0.29 -20.13
C ASP A 79 15.92 0.69 -19.78
N LEU A 80 16.62 0.40 -18.69
CA LEU A 80 17.70 1.20 -18.14
C LEU A 80 18.94 0.31 -17.97
N GLU A 81 20.11 0.83 -18.37
CA GLU A 81 21.40 0.14 -18.23
C GLU A 81 21.66 -0.36 -16.79
N SER A 82 21.18 0.37 -15.77
CA SER A 82 21.30 -0.07 -14.38
C SER A 82 20.52 -1.35 -14.09
N VAL A 83 19.34 -1.52 -14.69
CA VAL A 83 18.49 -2.71 -14.53
C VAL A 83 19.10 -3.90 -15.24
N ASP A 84 19.57 -3.69 -16.47
CA ASP A 84 20.28 -4.71 -17.23
C ASP A 84 21.58 -5.14 -16.53
N GLY A 85 22.29 -4.19 -15.91
CA GLY A 85 23.46 -4.48 -15.09
C GLY A 85 23.14 -5.37 -13.89
N TRP A 86 22.04 -5.11 -13.18
CA TRP A 86 21.58 -5.96 -12.07
C TRP A 86 21.16 -7.35 -12.54
N ASN A 87 20.42 -7.43 -13.65
CA ASN A 87 20.00 -8.70 -14.25
C ASN A 87 21.21 -9.52 -14.72
N ALA A 88 22.18 -8.90 -15.38
CA ALA A 88 23.41 -9.56 -15.83
C ALA A 88 24.25 -10.10 -14.66
N ILE A 89 24.25 -9.40 -13.52
CA ILE A 89 24.90 -9.89 -12.29
C ILE A 89 24.13 -11.11 -11.75
N GLY A 90 22.79 -11.03 -11.66
CA GLY A 90 21.96 -12.14 -11.19
C GLY A 90 22.07 -13.39 -12.06
N GLU A 91 22.02 -13.24 -13.38
CA GLU A 91 22.17 -14.35 -14.34
C GLU A 91 23.59 -14.91 -14.35
N GLY A 92 24.60 -14.03 -14.32
CA GLY A 92 26.00 -14.43 -14.46
C GLY A 92 26.63 -15.01 -13.19
N PHE A 93 26.10 -14.67 -12.02
CA PHE A 93 26.64 -15.07 -10.72
C PHE A 93 25.65 -15.87 -9.85
N SER A 94 24.55 -16.39 -10.41
CA SER A 94 23.70 -17.34 -9.69
C SER A 94 24.40 -18.70 -9.59
N ASP A 95 24.95 -19.02 -8.42
CA ASP A 95 25.16 -20.41 -8.04
C ASP A 95 23.78 -21.06 -8.02
N GLY A 96 23.55 -22.23 -8.64
CA GLY A 96 22.20 -22.74 -9.01
C GLY A 96 21.14 -22.92 -7.90
N GLU A 97 21.42 -22.53 -6.65
CA GLU A 97 20.48 -22.40 -5.52
C GLU A 97 20.20 -20.94 -5.09
N SER A 98 20.96 -19.97 -5.60
CA SER A 98 20.84 -18.53 -5.37
C SER A 98 19.79 -17.91 -6.30
N GLY A 99 18.57 -18.46 -6.32
CA GLY A 99 17.41 -17.66 -6.73
C GLY A 99 17.24 -16.51 -5.74
N ASN A 100 16.87 -15.31 -6.21
CA ASN A 100 16.65 -14.07 -5.44
C ASN A 100 16.52 -14.30 -3.92
N VAL A 101 17.64 -14.29 -3.19
CA VAL A 101 17.63 -14.53 -1.75
C VAL A 101 17.28 -13.21 -1.08
N GLU A 102 16.11 -13.15 -0.48
CA GLU A 102 15.70 -12.00 0.30
C GLU A 102 16.29 -12.10 1.71
N ILE A 103 16.84 -11.00 2.22
CA ILE A 103 17.54 -10.99 3.50
C ILE A 103 16.91 -9.96 4.43
N PHE A 104 16.68 -10.39 5.66
CA PHE A 104 16.42 -9.49 6.77
C PHE A 104 17.26 -9.85 7.99
N TYR A 105 17.32 -8.95 8.96
CA TYR A 105 18.08 -9.12 10.17
C TYR A 105 17.18 -8.95 11.38
N VAL A 106 17.43 -9.75 12.41
CA VAL A 106 16.92 -9.49 13.75
C VAL A 106 18.08 -8.97 14.59
N LEU A 107 18.04 -7.68 14.90
CA LEU A 107 19.00 -6.98 15.74
C LEU A 107 18.63 -7.19 17.21
N PHE A 108 19.62 -7.52 18.03
CA PHE A 108 19.50 -7.74 19.45
C PHE A 108 20.43 -6.79 20.21
N HIS A 109 19.92 -6.27 21.32
CA HIS A 109 20.70 -5.56 22.33
C HIS A 109 20.58 -6.31 23.64
N HIS A 110 21.72 -6.70 24.21
CA HIS A 110 21.82 -7.50 25.44
C HIS A 110 22.81 -6.81 26.41
N PRO A 111 22.34 -5.82 27.19
CA PRO A 111 23.22 -4.93 27.96
C PRO A 111 24.00 -5.70 29.03
N GLY A 112 25.32 -5.49 29.05
CA GLY A 112 26.22 -6.13 30.02
C GLY A 112 26.49 -7.63 29.75
N LEU A 113 25.99 -8.16 28.64
CA LEU A 113 26.22 -9.53 28.18
C LEU A 113 26.76 -9.53 26.75
N ASN A 114 27.26 -10.67 26.30
CA ASN A 114 27.71 -10.87 24.93
C ASN A 114 27.14 -12.17 24.34
N VAL A 115 27.37 -12.38 23.04
CA VAL A 115 26.86 -13.53 22.28
C VAL A 115 27.41 -14.89 22.76
N SER A 116 28.48 -14.92 23.58
CA SER A 116 29.00 -16.17 24.16
C SER A 116 28.15 -16.68 25.33
N ASP A 117 27.26 -15.85 25.90
CA ASP A 117 26.36 -16.25 26.99
C ASP A 117 25.25 -17.18 26.46
N LEU A 118 25.09 -18.35 27.10
CA LEU A 118 24.11 -19.36 26.68
C LEU A 118 22.66 -18.87 26.78
N ASN A 119 22.34 -17.98 27.72
CA ASN A 119 21.00 -17.41 27.84
C ASN A 119 20.70 -16.45 26.70
N VAL A 120 21.69 -15.65 26.28
CA VAL A 120 21.59 -14.79 25.10
C VAL A 120 21.38 -15.64 23.84
N GLN A 121 22.20 -16.68 23.65
CA GLN A 121 22.06 -17.57 22.49
C GLN A 121 20.70 -18.28 22.43
N ASN A 122 20.21 -18.77 23.57
CA ASN A 122 18.89 -19.40 23.64
C ASN A 122 17.78 -18.40 23.34
N ALA A 123 17.84 -17.19 23.90
CA ALA A 123 16.85 -16.15 23.63
C ALA A 123 16.81 -15.80 22.14
N MET A 124 17.97 -15.58 21.52
CA MET A 124 18.07 -15.29 20.07
C MET A 124 17.53 -16.44 19.22
N ARG A 125 17.85 -17.70 19.56
CA ARG A 125 17.36 -18.89 18.83
C ARG A 125 15.84 -19.01 18.90
N VAL A 126 15.25 -18.83 20.08
CA VAL A 126 13.80 -18.91 20.26
C VAL A 126 13.10 -17.78 19.50
N THR A 127 13.66 -16.56 19.51
CA THR A 127 13.07 -15.41 18.81
C THR A 127 12.96 -15.59 17.29
N VAL A 128 13.88 -16.32 16.66
CA VAL A 128 13.86 -16.58 15.21
C VAL A 128 13.42 -18.00 14.87
N GLN A 129 12.92 -18.74 15.85
CA GLN A 129 12.65 -20.18 15.70
C GLN A 129 11.61 -20.46 14.63
N SER A 130 10.54 -19.67 14.54
CA SER A 130 9.48 -19.91 13.55
C SER A 130 10.04 -19.88 12.12
N PHE A 131 10.97 -18.97 11.84
CA PHE A 131 11.70 -18.90 10.57
C PHE A 131 12.67 -20.06 10.38
N ALA A 132 13.39 -20.46 11.42
CA ALA A 132 14.38 -21.55 11.34
C ALA A 132 13.76 -22.92 11.05
N GLU A 133 12.44 -23.08 11.26
CA GLU A 133 11.71 -24.32 10.97
C GLU A 133 11.25 -24.42 9.50
N HIS A 134 11.32 -23.34 8.72
CA HIS A 134 10.96 -23.35 7.30
C HIS A 134 12.10 -23.89 6.40
N GLU A 135 11.76 -24.78 5.47
CA GLU A 135 12.73 -25.39 4.54
C GLU A 135 13.39 -24.38 3.58
N SER A 136 12.70 -23.28 3.30
CA SER A 136 13.16 -22.22 2.40
C SER A 136 13.95 -21.12 3.14
N VAL A 137 14.29 -21.31 4.42
CA VAL A 137 14.96 -20.30 5.22
C VAL A 137 16.29 -20.81 5.77
N ASP A 138 17.35 -20.04 5.56
CA ASP A 138 18.66 -20.25 6.18
C ASP A 138 18.91 -19.17 7.24
N VAL A 139 19.21 -19.58 8.47
CA VAL A 139 19.42 -18.67 9.60
C VAL A 139 20.88 -18.71 10.03
N ASN A 140 21.54 -17.57 9.88
CA ASN A 140 22.94 -17.39 10.20
C ASN A 140 23.10 -16.65 11.54
N TYR A 141 23.54 -17.41 12.55
CA TYR A 141 23.72 -16.92 13.91
C TYR A 141 25.12 -16.35 14.14
N PRO A 142 25.27 -15.30 14.98
CA PRO A 142 26.56 -14.64 15.20
C PRO A 142 27.68 -15.53 15.76
N TRP A 143 27.36 -16.65 16.43
CA TRP A 143 28.37 -17.61 16.92
C TRP A 143 28.80 -18.67 15.90
N ASN A 144 28.13 -18.77 14.75
CA ASN A 144 28.50 -19.70 13.67
C ASN A 144 29.53 -19.08 12.71
N THR A 145 29.88 -17.82 12.91
CA THR A 145 30.72 -17.04 11.99
C THR A 145 32.21 -17.17 12.32
N ASN A 146 33.06 -17.16 11.28
CA ASN A 146 34.51 -17.14 11.45
C ASN A 146 35.00 -15.74 11.89
N ASN A 147 36.26 -15.63 12.33
CA ASN A 147 36.82 -14.34 12.79
C ASN A 147 36.80 -13.24 11.71
N GLU A 148 36.83 -13.60 10.42
CA GLU A 148 36.87 -12.64 9.31
C GLU A 148 35.50 -12.01 9.03
N ASN A 149 34.42 -12.75 9.26
CA ASN A 149 33.05 -12.30 9.03
C ASN A 149 32.35 -11.89 10.34
N GLN A 150 33.02 -12.00 11.49
CA GLN A 150 32.41 -11.76 12.80
C GLN A 150 31.83 -10.34 12.93
N SER A 151 32.54 -9.34 12.40
CA SER A 151 32.09 -7.94 12.37
C SER A 151 30.81 -7.71 11.56
N TYR A 152 30.42 -8.68 10.72
CA TYR A 152 29.16 -8.64 10.01
C TYR A 152 27.97 -8.92 10.92
N LEU A 153 28.10 -9.73 11.98
CA LEU A 153 26.97 -10.11 12.85
C LEU A 153 27.12 -9.64 14.31
N ILE A 154 28.31 -9.23 14.72
CA ILE A 154 28.61 -8.70 16.05
C ILE A 154 29.22 -7.31 15.89
N SER A 155 28.73 -6.34 16.65
CA SER A 155 29.24 -4.97 16.60
C SER A 155 30.67 -4.89 17.14
N GLU A 156 31.55 -4.21 16.40
CA GLU A 156 32.95 -3.97 16.82
C GLU A 156 33.08 -2.79 17.80
N VAL A 157 32.05 -1.94 17.88
CA VAL A 157 32.05 -0.75 18.76
C VAL A 157 31.53 -1.10 20.16
N ASP A 158 30.57 -2.01 20.21
CA ASP A 158 29.86 -2.41 21.42
C ASP A 158 29.39 -3.86 21.28
N ASP A 159 30.00 -4.77 22.05
CA ASP A 159 29.75 -6.22 21.98
C ASP A 159 28.41 -6.62 22.59
N SER A 160 27.66 -5.67 23.17
CA SER A 160 26.28 -5.86 23.60
C SER A 160 25.26 -5.80 22.45
N TRP A 161 25.71 -5.47 21.24
CA TRP A 161 24.90 -5.48 20.02
C TRP A 161 25.31 -6.61 19.08
N SER A 162 24.33 -7.39 18.68
CA SER A 162 24.51 -8.46 17.70
C SER A 162 23.27 -8.61 16.82
N ARG A 163 23.41 -9.24 15.67
CA ARG A 163 22.28 -9.52 14.76
C ARG A 163 22.32 -10.94 14.26
N VAL A 164 21.14 -11.50 14.03
CA VAL A 164 20.93 -12.73 13.28
C VAL A 164 20.56 -12.34 11.86
N GLU A 165 21.19 -12.97 10.88
CA GLU A 165 20.83 -12.85 9.47
C GLU A 165 19.88 -13.99 9.11
N VAL A 166 18.76 -13.64 8.48
CA VAL A 166 17.76 -14.60 7.99
C VAL A 166 17.69 -14.46 6.48
N ARG A 167 18.09 -15.52 5.76
CA ARG A 167 18.02 -15.65 4.31
C ARG A 167 16.77 -16.42 3.94
N VAL A 168 15.93 -15.83 3.10
CA VAL A 168 14.70 -16.44 2.59
C VAL A 168 14.90 -16.76 1.11
N ASN A 169 14.98 -18.05 0.79
CA ASN A 169 15.20 -18.58 -0.55
C ASN A 169 13.86 -18.73 -1.29
N LEU A 170 13.09 -17.64 -1.35
CA LEU A 170 11.81 -17.54 -2.05
C LEU A 170 11.85 -16.29 -2.94
N ASN A 171 10.93 -16.19 -3.90
CA ASN A 171 10.77 -14.92 -4.61
C ASN A 171 10.30 -13.82 -3.64
N ARG A 172 10.44 -12.56 -4.08
CA ARG A 172 10.16 -11.38 -3.25
C ARG A 172 8.76 -11.35 -2.66
N ASP A 173 7.73 -11.70 -3.43
CA ASP A 173 6.35 -11.68 -2.97
C ASP A 173 6.07 -12.77 -1.92
N GLU A 174 6.55 -13.99 -2.17
CA GLU A 174 6.48 -15.10 -1.23
C GLU A 174 7.29 -14.83 0.05
N ALA A 175 8.47 -14.22 -0.07
CA ALA A 175 9.30 -13.83 1.07
C ALA A 175 8.62 -12.74 1.93
N LYS A 176 7.98 -11.75 1.28
CA LYS A 176 7.18 -10.72 1.95
C LYS A 176 6.00 -11.34 2.69
N ALA A 177 5.28 -12.26 2.05
CA ALA A 177 4.15 -12.96 2.65
C ALA A 177 4.59 -13.79 3.87
N LEU A 178 5.66 -14.57 3.74
CA LEU A 178 6.20 -15.38 4.82
C LEU A 178 6.61 -14.52 6.02
N LEU A 179 7.39 -13.46 5.79
CA LEU A 179 7.78 -12.55 6.87
C LEU A 179 6.55 -11.88 7.47
N ALA A 180 5.53 -11.56 6.67
CA ALA A 180 4.35 -10.91 7.17
C ALA A 180 3.53 -11.79 8.12
N ASP A 181 3.36 -13.06 7.77
CA ASP A 181 2.61 -14.04 8.57
C ASP A 181 3.32 -14.35 9.89
N GLU A 182 4.67 -14.37 9.87
CA GLU A 182 5.49 -14.73 11.02
C GLU A 182 6.00 -13.52 11.83
N TYR A 183 5.74 -12.28 11.39
CA TYR A 183 6.29 -11.06 12.00
C TYR A 183 5.97 -10.95 13.49
N ASP A 184 4.72 -11.24 13.86
CA ASP A 184 4.23 -11.19 15.24
C ASP A 184 4.76 -12.34 16.11
N ASN A 185 5.32 -13.39 15.50
CA ASN A 185 5.96 -14.51 16.21
C ASN A 185 7.43 -14.24 16.54
N ILE A 186 8.03 -13.16 16.01
CA ILE A 186 9.39 -12.73 16.35
C ILE A 186 9.38 -12.05 17.72
N LEU A 187 9.27 -12.84 18.79
CA LEU A 187 9.17 -12.35 20.16
C LEU A 187 10.37 -12.80 20.99
N LEU A 188 10.79 -11.95 21.92
CA LEU A 188 11.74 -12.36 22.95
C LEU A 188 11.02 -13.30 23.94
N PRO A 189 11.62 -14.43 24.30
CA PRO A 189 11.00 -15.32 25.27
C PRO A 189 11.01 -14.70 26.67
N ASN A 190 10.10 -15.17 27.54
CA ASN A 190 9.91 -14.61 28.88
C ASN A 190 11.13 -14.79 29.80
N ASP A 191 12.00 -15.74 29.50
CA ASP A 191 13.24 -16.03 30.20
C ASP A 191 14.46 -15.36 29.55
N ALA A 192 14.25 -14.45 28.59
CA ALA A 192 15.33 -13.64 28.02
C ALA A 192 16.03 -12.81 29.11
N PRO A 193 17.35 -12.56 28.97
CA PRO A 193 18.10 -11.71 29.88
C PRO A 193 17.45 -10.34 30.15
N GLU A 194 17.63 -9.84 31.38
CA GLU A 194 17.04 -8.57 31.80
C GLU A 194 17.50 -7.40 30.91
N GLY A 195 16.55 -6.62 30.42
CA GLY A 195 16.83 -5.46 29.56
C GLY A 195 17.15 -5.82 28.11
N MET A 196 17.08 -7.09 27.71
CA MET A 196 17.27 -7.49 26.31
C MET A 196 16.16 -6.93 25.42
N GLN A 197 16.54 -6.44 24.24
CA GLN A 197 15.63 -5.86 23.25
C GLN A 197 15.90 -6.42 21.86
N LYS A 198 14.88 -6.40 21.00
CA LYS A 198 14.95 -6.89 19.62
C LYS A 198 14.34 -5.88 18.64
N TRP A 199 14.89 -5.84 17.43
CA TRP A 199 14.33 -5.11 16.29
C TRP A 199 14.50 -5.92 15.02
N VAL A 200 13.52 -5.84 14.12
CA VAL A 200 13.60 -6.47 12.80
C VAL A 200 13.97 -5.39 11.79
N THR A 201 14.95 -5.65 10.93
CA THR A 201 15.49 -4.66 9.98
C THR A 201 16.02 -5.34 8.71
N GLY A 202 16.56 -4.57 7.77
CA GLY A 202 16.90 -5.02 6.41
C GLY A 202 15.79 -4.70 5.40
N ASN A 203 16.11 -4.78 4.11
CA ASN A 203 15.22 -4.30 3.05
C ASN A 203 13.86 -5.00 3.07
N LEU A 204 13.84 -6.34 3.14
CA LEU A 204 12.60 -7.12 3.20
C LEU A 204 11.72 -6.72 4.40
N ALA A 205 12.33 -6.58 5.59
CA ALA A 205 11.58 -6.23 6.80
C ALA A 205 11.05 -4.80 6.78
N ILE A 206 11.80 -3.85 6.20
CA ILE A 206 11.35 -2.47 6.03
C ILE A 206 10.12 -2.44 5.12
N ASP A 207 10.18 -3.14 3.97
CA ASP A 207 9.08 -3.19 3.01
C ASP A 207 7.82 -3.80 3.64
N VAL A 208 7.94 -4.97 4.29
CA VAL A 208 6.81 -5.63 4.96
C VAL A 208 6.23 -4.79 6.08
N THR A 209 7.08 -4.18 6.91
CA THR A 209 6.62 -3.32 8.02
C THR A 209 5.89 -2.09 7.48
N PHE A 210 6.37 -1.52 6.37
CA PHE A 210 5.72 -0.39 5.72
C PHE A 210 4.33 -0.79 5.19
N ASP A 211 4.22 -1.91 4.47
CA ASP A 211 2.96 -2.42 3.94
C ASP A 211 1.95 -2.72 5.06
N MET A 212 2.39 -3.37 6.14
CA MET A 212 1.56 -3.62 7.33
C MET A 212 1.09 -2.34 8.00
N THR A 213 2.00 -1.38 8.17
CA THR A 213 1.69 -0.12 8.84
C THR A 213 0.67 0.66 8.03
N LEU A 214 0.85 0.76 6.71
CA LEU A 214 -0.12 1.39 5.82
C LEU A 214 -1.50 0.73 5.89
N LYS A 215 -1.57 -0.61 5.85
CA LYS A 215 -2.84 -1.35 5.99
C LYS A 215 -3.51 -1.06 7.32
N LYS A 216 -2.75 -1.10 8.42
CA LYS A 216 -3.25 -0.84 9.77
C LYS A 216 -3.78 0.59 9.92
N GLU A 217 -3.00 1.57 9.48
CA GLU A 217 -3.36 2.98 9.55
C GLU A 217 -4.60 3.28 8.69
N LEU A 218 -4.72 2.65 7.51
CA LEU A 218 -5.89 2.78 6.66
C LEU A 218 -7.16 2.27 7.36
N ILE A 219 -7.10 1.08 7.96
CA ILE A 219 -8.24 0.48 8.68
C ILE A 219 -8.63 1.34 9.89
N GLU A 220 -7.64 1.80 10.67
CA GLU A 220 -7.88 2.66 11.82
C GLU A 220 -8.52 3.99 11.41
N ALA A 221 -8.03 4.60 10.32
CA ALA A 221 -8.60 5.82 9.77
C ALA A 221 -10.03 5.62 9.27
N GLU A 222 -10.33 4.51 8.58
CA GLU A 222 -11.68 4.21 8.10
C GLU A 222 -12.67 3.97 9.26
N LEU A 223 -12.24 3.25 10.31
CA LEU A 223 -13.07 2.95 11.47
C LEU A 223 -13.46 4.20 12.25
N ILE A 224 -12.61 5.23 12.26
CA ILE A 224 -12.90 6.52 12.89
C ILE A 224 -13.68 7.44 11.94
N SER A 225 -13.22 7.59 10.69
CA SER A 225 -13.77 8.57 9.75
C SER A 225 -15.12 8.17 9.18
N GLY A 226 -15.39 6.87 8.97
CA GLY A 226 -16.65 6.35 8.45
C GLY A 226 -17.86 6.76 9.31
N PRO A 227 -17.89 6.43 10.61
CA PRO A 227 -18.97 6.82 11.51
C PRO A 227 -19.14 8.33 11.64
N ILE A 228 -18.04 9.08 11.74
CA ILE A 228 -18.09 10.55 11.83
C ILE A 228 -18.73 11.14 10.58
N THR A 229 -18.32 10.67 9.39
CA THR A 229 -18.89 11.09 8.11
C THR A 229 -20.38 10.78 8.03
N LEU A 230 -20.79 9.59 8.46
CA LEU A 230 -22.21 9.19 8.46
C LEU A 230 -23.05 10.10 9.38
N ILE A 231 -22.55 10.43 10.58
CA ILE A 231 -23.22 11.36 11.50
C ILE A 231 -23.38 12.74 10.86
N ILE A 232 -22.33 13.26 10.23
CA ILE A 232 -22.38 14.55 9.53
C ILE A 232 -23.42 14.52 8.41
N LEU A 233 -23.43 13.47 7.58
CA LEU A 233 -24.41 13.31 6.50
C LEU A 233 -25.84 13.24 7.04
N LEU A 234 -26.08 12.51 8.13
CA LEU A 234 -27.39 12.44 8.78
C LEU A 234 -27.85 13.80 9.31
N LEU A 235 -26.95 14.60 9.88
CA LEU A 235 -27.26 15.95 10.36
C LEU A 235 -27.58 16.92 9.22
N ILE A 236 -26.88 16.80 8.08
CA ILE A 236 -27.08 17.67 6.91
C ILE A 236 -28.37 17.33 6.18
N PHE A 237 -28.59 16.04 5.89
CA PHE A 237 -29.72 15.60 5.07
C PHE A 237 -31.00 15.30 5.87
N GLY A 238 -30.89 15.09 7.19
CA GLY A 238 -32.03 14.84 8.08
C GLY A 238 -32.78 13.52 7.85
N SER A 239 -32.29 12.66 6.96
CA SER A 239 -32.91 11.37 6.62
C SER A 239 -31.84 10.33 6.27
N LEU A 240 -32.06 9.10 6.74
CA LEU A 240 -31.18 7.96 6.47
C LEU A 240 -31.08 7.66 4.98
N ILE A 241 -32.17 7.76 4.22
CA ILE A 241 -32.17 7.48 2.78
C ILE A 241 -31.31 8.50 2.03
N ALA A 242 -31.45 9.78 2.39
CA ALA A 242 -30.71 10.85 1.73
C ALA A 242 -29.21 10.80 2.06
N ALA A 243 -28.85 10.51 3.32
CA ALA A 243 -27.45 10.28 3.71
C ALA A 243 -26.86 9.01 3.08
N GLY A 244 -27.68 7.97 2.87
CA GLY A 244 -27.26 6.72 2.26
C GLY A 244 -26.83 6.85 0.79
N LEU A 245 -27.42 7.79 0.04
CA LEU A 245 -27.07 7.99 -1.38
C LEU A 245 -25.57 8.32 -1.55
N PRO A 246 -24.99 9.35 -0.91
CA PRO A 246 -23.55 9.61 -0.94
C PRO A 246 -22.68 8.44 -0.45
N VAL A 247 -23.08 7.79 0.66
CA VAL A 247 -22.31 6.66 1.22
C VAL A 247 -22.21 5.52 0.22
N MET A 248 -23.34 5.10 -0.36
CA MET A 248 -23.36 4.05 -1.37
C MET A 248 -22.52 4.43 -2.58
N THR A 249 -22.59 5.68 -3.06
CA THR A 249 -21.74 6.12 -4.18
C THR A 249 -20.25 6.07 -3.85
N GLY A 250 -19.86 6.40 -2.61
CA GLY A 250 -18.47 6.30 -2.17
C GLY A 250 -17.98 4.85 -2.15
N VAL A 251 -18.76 3.96 -1.54
CA VAL A 251 -18.45 2.52 -1.49
C VAL A 251 -18.33 1.94 -2.90
N TYR A 252 -19.28 2.24 -3.79
CA TYR A 252 -19.23 1.77 -5.18
C TYR A 252 -18.00 2.29 -5.95
N THR A 253 -17.57 3.52 -5.66
CA THR A 253 -16.40 4.10 -6.31
C THR A 253 -15.12 3.40 -5.89
N VAL A 254 -14.96 3.11 -4.59
CA VAL A 254 -13.79 2.39 -4.06
C VAL A 254 -13.74 0.97 -4.63
N ILE A 255 -14.86 0.23 -4.57
CA ILE A 255 -14.92 -1.15 -5.08
C ILE A 255 -14.68 -1.21 -6.60
N SER A 256 -15.02 -0.17 -7.36
CA SER A 256 -14.75 -0.13 -8.80
C SER A 256 -13.33 0.32 -9.15
N ALA A 257 -12.60 0.94 -8.22
CA ALA A 257 -11.28 1.52 -8.46
C ALA A 257 -10.12 0.61 -8.03
N VAL A 258 -10.41 -0.35 -7.15
CA VAL A 258 -9.50 -1.44 -6.76
C VAL A 258 -9.66 -2.59 -7.75
#